data_AF-A0A0K0EFX3-F1
#
_entry.id   AF-A0A0K0EFX3-F1
#
_cell.length_a   1.000
_cell.length_b   1.000
_cell.length_c   1.000
_cell.angle_alpha   90.00
_cell.angle_beta   90.00
_cell.angle_gamma   90.00
#
_symmetry.space_group_name_H-M   'P 1'
#
loop_
_entity.id
_entity.type
_entity.pdbx_description
1 polymer ?
#
loop_
_entity_poly.entity_id
_entity_poly.type
_entity_poly.pdbx_seq_one_letter_code
_entity_poly.pdbx_strand_id
1 'polypeptide(L)'
;MQIKLIRNEAGIQEWMIMEFTGTFKSDEYILNGLSPGSLVWRKEGNSIVMVTGHTILEGGIKKLEKPLLVLDKCRYVPNNDSPDSHVKVAGVIKRKIVFTSRPKPIITRLARKI
;
A
#
# COMPACT_ATOMS: atom_id res chain seq x y z
N MET A 1 -6.05 1.81 5.11
CA MET A 1 -5.01 1.51 4.11
C MET A 1 -5.59 1.73 2.73
N GLN A 2 -5.11 2.72 1.99
CA GLN A 2 -5.65 3.05 0.67
C GLN A 2 -5.03 2.14 -0.39
N ILE A 3 -5.87 1.46 -1.15
CA ILE A 3 -5.49 0.64 -2.31
C ILE A 3 -5.30 1.61 -3.49
N LYS A 4 -4.09 1.64 -4.06
CA LYS A 4 -3.84 2.45 -5.26
C LYS A 4 -4.08 1.62 -6.53
N LEU A 5 -4.61 2.27 -7.55
CA LEU A 5 -4.69 1.74 -8.91
C LEU A 5 -3.31 1.82 -9.56
N ILE A 6 -2.76 0.69 -9.97
CA ILE A 6 -1.47 0.59 -10.67
C ILE A 6 -1.71 -0.15 -11.99
N ARG A 7 -1.11 0.30 -13.09
CA ARG A 7 -1.22 -0.41 -14.36
C ARG A 7 -0.32 -1.65 -14.35
N ASN A 8 -0.89 -2.79 -14.69
CA ASN A 8 -0.12 -4.01 -14.92
C ASN A 8 0.59 -3.97 -16.29
N GLU A 9 1.32 -5.03 -16.63
CA GLU A 9 2.03 -5.17 -17.90
C GLU A 9 1.11 -5.13 -19.13
N ALA A 10 -0.17 -5.50 -18.98
CA ALA A 10 -1.19 -5.39 -20.03
C ALA A 10 -1.83 -4.00 -20.11
N GLY A 11 -1.35 -3.03 -19.33
CA GLY A 11 -1.89 -1.66 -19.26
C GLY A 11 -3.20 -1.53 -18.48
N ILE A 12 -3.70 -2.62 -17.89
CA ILE A 12 -4.95 -2.68 -17.13
C ILE A 12 -4.70 -2.16 -15.72
N GLN A 13 -5.59 -1.29 -15.23
CA GLN A 13 -5.53 -0.81 -13.86
C GLN A 13 -5.91 -1.92 -12.87
N GLU A 14 -5.00 -2.22 -11.94
CA GLU A 14 -5.17 -3.22 -10.90
C GLU A 14 -5.05 -2.61 -9.51
N TRP A 15 -5.71 -3.26 -8.56
CA TRP A 15 -5.65 -2.92 -7.14
C TRP A 15 -4.46 -3.64 -6.51
N MET A 16 -3.71 -2.94 -5.64
CA MET A 16 -2.61 -3.53 -4.89
C MET A 16 -2.73 -3.25 -3.40
N ILE A 17 -2.41 -4.26 -2.60
CA ILE A 17 -2.21 -4.13 -1.15
C ILE A 17 -0.77 -3.70 -0.86
N MET A 18 -0.58 -2.86 0.14
CA MET A 18 0.74 -2.48 0.65
C MET A 18 0.95 -3.12 2.01
N GLU A 19 2.05 -3.85 2.16
CA GLU A 19 2.43 -4.56 3.36
C GLU A 19 3.67 -3.90 3.97
N PHE A 20 3.57 -3.55 5.24
CA PHE A 20 4.64 -2.90 5.99
C PHE A 20 5.00 -3.77 7.19
N THR A 21 6.30 -3.99 7.40
CA THR A 21 6.80 -4.58 8.65
C THR A 21 7.03 -3.49 9.68
N GLY A 22 6.53 -3.69 10.90
CA GLY A 22 6.68 -2.74 12.02
C GLY A 22 5.45 -1.89 12.26
N THR A 23 5.64 -0.67 12.74
CA THR A 23 4.56 0.21 13.19
C THR A 23 4.82 1.63 12.76
N PHE A 24 3.80 2.30 12.19
CA PHE A 24 3.82 3.73 11.97
C PHE A 24 3.57 4.45 13.30
N LYS A 25 4.37 5.47 13.59
CA LYS A 25 4.22 6.34 14.76
C LYS A 25 4.21 7.79 14.28
N SER A 26 3.38 8.61 14.92
CA SER A 26 3.37 10.06 14.77
C SER A 26 3.56 10.66 16.15
N ASP A 27 4.17 11.84 16.21
CA ASP A 27 4.28 12.62 17.44
C ASP A 27 2.89 13.10 17.90
N GLU A 28 1.91 13.19 16.99
CA GLU A 28 0.55 13.68 17.25
C GLU A 28 -0.42 12.67 17.91
N TYR A 29 0.05 11.50 18.39
CA TYR A 29 -0.75 10.37 18.91
C TYR A 29 -1.77 9.74 17.93
N ILE A 30 -2.32 10.51 16.99
CA ILE A 30 -3.37 10.13 16.05
C ILE A 30 -2.77 10.06 14.64
N LEU A 31 -2.93 8.91 13.97
CA LEU A 31 -2.47 8.73 12.58
C LEU A 31 -3.55 9.08 11.54
N ASN A 32 -4.80 9.23 11.97
CA ASN A 32 -5.92 9.48 11.07
C ASN A 32 -5.78 10.83 10.37
N GLY A 33 -5.91 10.84 9.05
CA GLY A 33 -5.77 12.05 8.22
C GLY A 33 -4.33 12.44 7.90
N LEU A 34 -3.33 11.87 8.59
CA LEU A 34 -1.93 12.12 8.30
C LEU A 34 -1.48 11.35 7.05
N SER A 35 -0.66 11.99 6.23
CA SER A 35 -0.01 11.31 5.11
C SER A 35 1.13 10.45 5.64
N PRO A 36 1.15 9.13 5.37
CA PRO A 36 2.24 8.26 5.81
C PRO A 36 3.54 8.53 5.04
N GLY A 37 3.49 9.32 3.98
CA GLY A 37 4.65 9.65 3.16
C GLY A 37 4.37 9.59 1.66
N SER A 38 5.43 9.64 0.88
CA SER A 38 5.39 9.61 -0.58
C SER A 38 5.95 8.31 -1.13
N LEU A 39 5.30 7.76 -2.16
CA LEU A 39 5.73 6.56 -2.88
C LEU A 39 6.32 6.96 -4.22
N VAL A 40 7.49 6.42 -4.54
CA VAL A 40 8.21 6.66 -5.79
C VAL A 40 8.55 5.33 -6.44
N TRP A 41 8.17 5.20 -7.71
CA TRP A 41 8.62 4.09 -8.55
C TRP A 41 10.01 4.40 -9.09
N ARG A 42 10.97 3.52 -8.83
CA ARG A 42 12.26 3.60 -9.53
C ARG A 42 12.05 3.12 -10.97
N LYS A 43 12.70 3.78 -11.93
CA LYS A 43 12.60 3.43 -13.36
C LYS A 43 13.12 2.03 -13.65
N GLU A 44 14.03 1.53 -12.82
CA GLU A 44 14.72 0.26 -13.02
C GLU A 44 14.18 -0.80 -12.04
N GLY A 45 13.56 -1.82 -12.62
CA GLY A 45 12.99 -2.97 -11.91
C GLY A 45 11.70 -2.68 -11.16
N ASN A 46 11.23 -3.70 -10.42
CA ASN A 46 10.01 -3.62 -9.60
C ASN A 46 10.29 -3.02 -8.20
N SER A 47 11.24 -2.08 -8.11
CA SER A 47 11.68 -1.49 -6.85
C SER A 47 10.93 -0.19 -6.55
N ILE A 48 10.48 -0.09 -5.31
CA ILE A 48 9.65 1.02 -4.81
C ILE A 48 10.37 1.65 -3.66
N VAL A 49 10.35 2.97 -3.62
CA VAL A 49 10.84 3.73 -2.49
C VAL A 49 9.67 4.43 -1.84
N MET A 50 9.54 4.29 -0.53
CA MET A 50 8.65 5.13 0.25
C MET A 50 9.48 6.06 1.13
N VAL A 51 9.22 7.36 1.02
CA VAL A 51 9.79 8.38 1.89
C VAL A 51 8.76 8.66 2.99
N THR A 52 9.10 8.35 4.23
CA THR A 52 8.25 8.56 5.41
C THR A 52 9.03 9.34 6.48
N GLY A 53 8.68 10.62 6.62
CA GLY A 53 9.45 11.57 7.43
C GLY A 53 10.92 11.62 7.02
N HIS A 54 11.82 11.38 7.97
CA HIS A 54 13.28 11.36 7.79
C HIS A 54 13.84 9.99 7.38
N THR A 55 12.98 9.05 6.99
CA THR A 55 13.39 7.69 6.65
C THR A 55 12.92 7.28 5.28
N ILE A 56 13.71 6.39 4.67
CA ILE A 56 13.41 5.72 3.42
C ILE A 56 13.15 4.25 3.69
N LEU A 57 12.05 3.74 3.15
CA LEU A 57 11.73 2.32 3.06
C LEU A 57 11.96 1.86 1.62
N GLU A 58 12.69 0.77 1.46
CA GLU A 58 12.81 0.09 0.18
C GLU A 58 11.84 -1.07 0.14
N GLY A 59 11.04 -1.11 -0.92
CA GLY A 59 10.04 -2.14 -1.13
C GLY A 59 10.10 -2.70 -2.54
N GLY A 60 9.30 -3.72 -2.77
CA GLY A 60 9.17 -4.33 -4.09
C GLY A 60 7.82 -4.96 -4.32
N ILE A 61 7.48 -5.18 -5.58
CA ILE A 61 6.27 -5.91 -5.96
C ILE A 61 6.48 -7.41 -5.79
N LYS A 62 5.51 -8.08 -5.16
CA LYS A 62 5.41 -9.54 -5.09
C LYS A 62 4.04 -10.00 -5.57
N LYS A 63 4.01 -11.13 -6.27
CA LYS A 63 2.76 -11.83 -6.59
C LYS A 63 2.21 -12.47 -5.31
N LEU A 64 0.90 -12.42 -5.12
CA LEU A 64 0.23 -13.16 -4.05
C LEU A 64 0.10 -14.63 -4.45
N GLU A 65 0.33 -15.54 -3.51
CA GLU A 65 0.10 -16.98 -3.72
C GLU A 65 -1.37 -17.26 -4.04
N LYS A 66 -2.27 -16.57 -3.34
CA LYS A 66 -3.71 -16.59 -3.57
C LYS A 66 -4.22 -15.16 -3.76
N PRO A 67 -4.96 -14.87 -4.85
CA PRO A 67 -5.57 -13.56 -5.02
C PRO A 67 -6.53 -13.22 -3.88
N LEU A 68 -6.63 -11.94 -3.54
CA LEU A 68 -7.58 -11.45 -2.55
C LEU A 68 -8.76 -10.77 -3.26
N LEU A 69 -9.97 -11.03 -2.80
CA LEU A 69 -11.15 -10.27 -3.22
C LEU A 69 -11.31 -9.07 -2.31
N VAL A 70 -11.52 -7.90 -2.91
CA VAL A 70 -11.99 -6.74 -2.15
C VAL A 70 -13.50 -6.73 -2.23
N LEU A 71 -14.12 -6.89 -1.07
CA LEU A 71 -15.56 -6.96 -0.93
C LEU A 71 -16.08 -5.57 -0.62
N ASP A 72 -17.12 -5.17 -1.32
CA ASP A 72 -17.92 -4.03 -0.92
C ASP A 72 -18.69 -4.44 0.34
N LYS A 73 -18.59 -3.64 1.40
CA LYS A 73 -19.43 -3.80 2.59
C LYS A 73 -20.84 -3.30 2.27
N CYS A 74 -21.49 -3.86 1.25
CA CYS A 74 -22.93 -3.76 1.16
C CYS A 74 -23.46 -4.28 2.49
N ARG A 75 -24.20 -3.43 3.19
CA ARG A 75 -24.76 -3.73 4.51
C ARG A 75 -25.52 -5.04 4.37
N TYR A 76 -24.96 -6.11 4.91
CA TYR A 76 -25.76 -7.26 5.27
C TYR A 76 -26.88 -6.68 6.14
N VAL A 77 -28.11 -6.66 5.61
CA VAL A 77 -29.28 -6.29 6.39
C VAL A 77 -29.67 -7.56 7.12
N PRO A 78 -29.37 -7.70 8.42
CA PRO A 78 -29.90 -8.82 9.18
C PRO A 78 -31.43 -8.70 9.13
N ASN A 79 -32.13 -9.78 8.76
CA ASN A 79 -33.59 -9.90 8.58
C ASN A 79 -34.16 -9.70 7.17
N ASN A 80 -33.35 -9.54 6.13
CA ASN A 80 -33.82 -9.96 4.81
C ASN A 80 -33.40 -11.42 4.63
N ASP A 81 -34.27 -12.35 5.01
CA ASP A 81 -34.21 -13.78 4.66
C ASP A 81 -34.35 -14.02 3.15
N SER A 82 -34.09 -13.00 2.32
CA SER A 82 -33.89 -13.20 0.90
C SER A 82 -32.66 -14.10 0.73
N PRO A 83 -32.78 -15.25 0.05
CA PRO A 83 -31.66 -16.17 -0.23
C PRO A 83 -30.52 -15.53 -1.05
N ASP A 84 -30.71 -14.28 -1.47
CA ASP A 84 -29.80 -13.44 -2.23
C ASP A 84 -28.87 -12.59 -1.34
N SER A 85 -28.23 -13.23 -0.35
CA SER A 85 -27.11 -12.61 0.39
C SER A 85 -25.85 -12.52 -0.48
N HIS A 86 -25.93 -11.80 -1.59
CA HIS A 86 -24.80 -11.58 -2.48
C HIS A 86 -23.85 -10.55 -1.87
N VAL A 87 -22.56 -10.89 -1.81
CA VAL A 87 -21.52 -9.92 -1.48
C VAL A 87 -20.94 -9.39 -2.77
N LYS A 88 -21.04 -8.08 -2.98
CA LYS A 88 -20.48 -7.44 -4.16
C LYS A 88 -18.96 -7.42 -4.08
N VAL A 89 -18.30 -7.95 -5.11
CA VAL A 89 -16.85 -7.87 -5.26
C VAL A 89 -16.50 -6.55 -5.94
N ALA A 90 -15.75 -5.70 -5.25
CA ALA A 90 -15.26 -4.43 -5.76
C ALA A 90 -13.98 -4.58 -6.61
N GLY A 91 -13.18 -5.62 -6.36
CA GLY A 91 -11.96 -5.86 -7.13
C GLY A 91 -11.22 -7.14 -6.75
N VAL A 92 -10.20 -7.48 -7.54
CA VAL A 92 -9.30 -8.62 -7.30
C VAL A 92 -7.87 -8.12 -7.19
N ILE A 93 -7.22 -8.40 -6.06
CA ILE A 93 -5.81 -8.07 -5.82
C ILE A 93 -4.98 -9.33 -6.09
N LYS A 94 -4.06 -9.23 -7.05
CA LYS A 94 -3.15 -10.34 -7.43
C LYS A 94 -1.70 -10.11 -7.01
N ARG A 95 -1.34 -8.85 -6.71
CA ARG A 95 0.02 -8.42 -6.39
C ARG A 95 -0.01 -7.51 -5.15
N LYS A 96 1.09 -7.53 -4.39
CA LYS A 96 1.30 -6.68 -3.22
C LYS A 96 2.61 -5.91 -3.33
N ILE A 97 2.66 -4.74 -2.74
CA ILE A 97 3.89 -4.00 -2.45
C ILE A 97 4.35 -4.41 -1.06
N VAL A 98 5.60 -4.84 -0.92
CA VAL A 98 6.15 -5.33 0.36
C VAL A 98 7.30 -4.44 0.79
N PHE A 99 7.23 -3.88 1.99
CA PHE A 99 8.30 -3.14 2.67
C PHE A 99 8.76 -3.90 3.92
N THR A 100 9.80 -4.75 3.76
CA THR A 100 10.35 -5.58 4.84
C THR A 100 11.69 -5.09 5.37
N SER A 101 12.39 -4.24 4.63
CA SER A 101 13.69 -3.70 5.07
C SER A 101 13.53 -2.73 6.23
N ARG A 102 14.53 -2.67 7.13
CA ARG A 102 14.55 -1.63 8.17
C ARG A 102 14.59 -0.21 7.55
N PRO A 103 13.89 0.78 8.14
CA PRO A 103 13.96 2.16 7.69
C PRO A 103 15.40 2.68 7.69
N LYS A 104 15.82 3.26 6.56
CA LYS A 104 17.13 3.90 6.41
C LYS A 104 16.99 5.41 6.65
N PRO A 105 17.81 6.04 7.51
CA PRO A 105 17.78 7.48 7.68
C PRO A 105 18.20 8.19 6.39
N ILE A 106 17.57 9.33 6.09
CA ILE A 106 17.98 10.20 4.99
C ILE A 106 19.19 11.02 5.46
N ILE A 107 20.35 10.77 4.86
CA ILE A 107 21.58 11.48 5.19
C ILE A 107 21.80 12.56 4.14
N THR A 108 21.59 13.82 4.53
CA THR A 108 21.96 14.97 3.72
C THR A 108 23.44 15.28 3.95
N ARG A 109 24.28 15.16 2.91
CA ARG A 109 25.64 15.70 2.98
C ARG A 109 25.54 17.22 2.87
N LEU A 110 25.87 17.92 3.95
CA LEU A 110 26.09 19.37 3.88
C LEU A 110 27.32 19.62 3.01
N ALA A 111 27.17 20.47 1.99
CA ALA A 111 28.30 20.91 1.19
C ALA A 111 29.35 21.54 2.13
N ARG A 112 30.59 21.07 2.05
CA ARG A 112 31.69 21.78 2.71
C ARG A 112 31.79 23.14 2.03
N LYS A 113 31.67 24.21 2.81
CA LYS A 113 31.97 25.56 2.36
C LYS A 113 33.41 25.55 1.84
N ILE A 114 33.58 25.77 0.53
CA ILE A 114 34.88 26.04 -0.08
C ILE A 114 35.37 27.39 0.45
#